data_AF-A0A7G8WSR8-F1
#
_entry.id   AF-A0A7G8WSR8-F1
#
_cell.length_a   1.000
_cell.length_b   1.000
_cell.length_c   1.000
_cell.angle_alpha   90.00
_cell.angle_beta   90.00
_cell.angle_gamma   90.00
#
_symmetry.space_group_name_H-M   'P 1'
#
loop_
_entity.id
_entity.type
_entity.pdbx_description
1 polymer ?
#
loop_
_entity_poly.entity_id
_entity_poly.type
_entity_poly.pdbx_seq_one_letter_code
_entity_poly.pdbx_strand_id
1 'polypeptide(L)'
;MTATLPTGRTTPTRRDAVVTRRYRSMPGALRRSAKDWLDRPMTSYHLITATFYLLLGFGLLMVLSASSIASFHANNGSTFATFENQALFAVLGFIGFLFSSKVSPRLLRTYSFPLVAISLLMLAAVLVSRPINGAHSWLVLGPIQFQPSEVAKLALLIWMGNVLASRRNTLRSLRSLLIPVLPVFVMMVALIMLEPDLGTTVSLGIVFIAVMWFGGAPMWMFATLTAGAGALVVYLATSAGYRSARIASWLHPGTALKADTYQMRQSLSGLGSGHIFGVGLGQSIFKTGWLPNADSDFIFAIIGEELGLIGAGLVLVLFSLLAYTGLRIARRNTDPFIKIVASAATVWLVGQAAINIGYVIGLLPVTGIPLPMISRGGTSLVITMVVFGLLANFARREPQAAAALHSQGPTRMARFLGLGANGPKPPKVRTPRKPSKVRPERTKVAARPVPRAGSGSGSVNATARTVERRDAGRRYSPGAPPPPARRSTNPVEHRAALGDRQRNPRSRPAGQDQQGTDRQGRSFVDPGPARRVDPRAAARRRSEPREAGGRDDPRGRAGRR
;
A
#
# COMPACT_ATOMS: atom_id res chain seq x y z
N MET A 1 -58.46 15.20 74.10
CA MET A 1 -58.53 13.71 74.13
C MET A 1 -58.99 13.23 72.76
N THR A 2 -58.63 11.98 72.39
CA THR A 2 -59.18 11.18 71.25
C THR A 2 -59.05 11.76 69.83
N ALA A 3 -58.83 10.97 68.75
CA ALA A 3 -58.45 9.57 68.61
C ALA A 3 -57.78 9.32 67.23
N THR A 4 -57.16 8.16 67.05
CA THR A 4 -56.43 7.71 65.85
C THR A 4 -57.32 6.98 64.82
N LEU A 5 -56.98 7.10 63.53
CA LEU A 5 -57.27 6.07 62.50
C LEU A 5 -56.07 5.95 61.51
N PRO A 6 -55.80 4.76 60.94
CA PRO A 6 -54.55 4.47 60.23
C PRO A 6 -54.62 4.65 58.70
N THR A 7 -53.50 5.05 58.09
CA THR A 7 -53.31 5.05 56.64
C THR A 7 -52.67 3.75 56.15
N GLY A 8 -53.40 3.01 55.30
CA GLY A 8 -52.91 1.76 54.71
C GLY A 8 -51.76 1.97 53.73
N ARG A 9 -50.64 1.29 53.93
CA ARG A 9 -49.55 1.17 52.95
C ARG A 9 -49.70 -0.15 52.18
N THR A 10 -50.01 -0.08 50.89
CA THR A 10 -49.93 -1.22 49.98
C THR A 10 -48.48 -1.46 49.58
N THR A 11 -47.86 -2.50 50.13
CA THR A 11 -46.54 -2.97 49.69
C THR A 11 -46.65 -3.66 48.31
N PRO A 12 -45.84 -3.27 47.30
CA PRO A 12 -45.84 -3.96 46.01
C PRO A 12 -45.25 -5.37 46.16
N THR A 13 -45.91 -6.36 45.55
CA THR A 13 -45.54 -7.76 45.70
C THR A 13 -44.24 -8.14 44.98
N ARG A 14 -43.50 -9.07 45.59
CA ARG A 14 -42.18 -9.58 45.15
C ARG A 14 -42.11 -10.18 43.72
N ARG A 15 -43.24 -10.30 43.00
CA ARG A 15 -43.29 -10.86 41.64
C ARG A 15 -42.90 -9.84 40.55
N ASP A 16 -43.16 -8.56 40.73
CA ASP A 16 -42.92 -7.53 39.68
C ASP A 16 -41.43 -7.18 39.51
N ALA A 17 -40.63 -7.42 40.56
CA ALA A 17 -39.18 -7.24 40.55
C ALA A 17 -38.40 -8.32 39.76
N VAL A 18 -39.06 -9.44 39.39
CA VAL A 18 -38.39 -10.55 38.68
C VAL A 18 -38.49 -10.41 37.16
N VAL A 19 -39.58 -9.84 36.65
CA VAL A 19 -39.82 -9.70 35.19
C VAL A 19 -39.01 -8.55 34.59
N THR A 20 -38.84 -7.45 35.34
CA THR A 20 -38.16 -6.23 34.88
C THR A 20 -36.63 -6.37 34.72
N ARG A 21 -36.00 -7.42 35.26
CA ARG A 21 -34.54 -7.63 35.15
C ARG A 21 -34.09 -8.26 33.83
N ARG A 22 -35.01 -8.71 32.95
CA ARG A 22 -34.67 -9.49 31.74
C ARG A 22 -34.52 -8.67 30.45
N TYR A 23 -34.96 -7.41 30.43
CA TYR A 23 -34.77 -6.50 29.29
C TYR A 23 -33.48 -5.66 29.39
N ARG A 24 -32.34 -6.35 29.61
CA ARG A 24 -31.03 -5.74 29.35
C ARG A 24 -30.79 -5.76 27.84
N SER A 25 -31.07 -4.65 27.17
CA SER A 25 -31.10 -4.49 25.71
C SER A 25 -30.04 -5.32 24.96
N MET A 26 -30.51 -6.24 24.11
CA MET A 26 -29.68 -7.13 23.28
C MET A 26 -28.54 -6.42 22.54
N PRO A 27 -28.73 -5.23 21.92
CA PRO A 27 -27.65 -4.48 21.28
C PRO A 27 -26.47 -4.18 22.23
N GLY A 28 -26.76 -3.91 23.50
CA GLY A 28 -25.75 -3.66 24.52
C GLY A 28 -25.00 -4.91 24.96
N ALA A 29 -25.58 -6.10 24.84
CA ALA A 29 -24.88 -7.37 25.06
C ALA A 29 -23.96 -7.69 23.87
N LEU A 30 -24.50 -7.66 22.65
CA LEU A 30 -23.75 -7.97 21.42
C LEU A 30 -22.54 -7.02 21.24
N ARG A 31 -22.74 -5.71 21.48
CA ARG A 31 -21.68 -4.70 21.39
C ARG A 31 -20.60 -4.87 22.46
N ARG A 32 -20.94 -5.38 23.65
CA ARG A 32 -19.95 -5.74 24.68
C ARG A 32 -19.16 -6.98 24.26
N SER A 33 -19.83 -8.07 23.88
CA SER A 33 -19.14 -9.28 23.41
C SER A 33 -18.24 -9.04 22.19
N ALA A 34 -18.68 -8.19 21.25
CA ALA A 34 -17.85 -7.76 20.13
C ALA A 34 -16.64 -6.94 20.59
N LYS A 35 -16.82 -5.98 21.52
CA LYS A 35 -15.70 -5.23 22.10
C LYS A 35 -14.71 -6.16 22.83
N ASP A 36 -15.20 -7.05 23.69
CA ASP A 36 -14.39 -7.98 24.46
C ASP A 36 -13.61 -8.94 23.55
N TRP A 37 -14.18 -9.35 22.41
CA TRP A 37 -13.47 -10.11 21.38
C TRP A 37 -12.45 -9.24 20.62
N LEU A 38 -12.77 -8.00 20.29
CA LEU A 38 -11.84 -7.04 19.67
C LEU A 38 -10.68 -6.66 20.60
N ASP A 39 -10.85 -6.71 21.92
CA ASP A 39 -9.79 -6.40 22.88
C ASP A 39 -8.85 -7.59 23.16
N ARG A 40 -9.16 -8.81 22.68
CA ARG A 40 -8.26 -9.96 22.77
C ARG A 40 -6.93 -9.73 22.02
N PRO A 41 -5.80 -10.26 22.53
CA PRO A 41 -4.47 -9.97 22.00
C PRO A 41 -4.20 -10.52 20.58
N MET A 42 -4.83 -11.63 20.19
CA MET A 42 -4.63 -12.23 18.85
C MET A 42 -5.58 -11.67 17.77
N THR A 43 -6.55 -10.82 18.11
CA THR A 43 -7.67 -10.53 17.21
C THR A 43 -7.24 -9.85 15.91
N SER A 44 -6.24 -8.97 15.94
CA SER A 44 -5.70 -8.36 14.71
C SER A 44 -5.12 -9.41 13.74
N TYR A 45 -4.49 -10.47 14.26
CA TYR A 45 -3.92 -11.56 13.46
C TYR A 45 -5.02 -12.46 12.88
N HIS A 46 -6.04 -12.79 13.66
CA HIS A 46 -7.19 -13.56 13.16
C HIS A 46 -7.97 -12.77 12.10
N LEU A 47 -8.22 -11.48 12.32
CA LEU A 47 -8.93 -10.63 11.36
C LEU A 47 -8.20 -10.52 10.01
N ILE A 48 -6.89 -10.24 10.00
CA ILE A 48 -6.15 -10.09 8.73
C ILE A 48 -6.05 -11.44 7.99
N THR A 49 -5.90 -12.54 8.73
CA THR A 49 -5.82 -13.90 8.16
C THR A 49 -7.18 -14.35 7.62
N ALA A 50 -8.28 -14.05 8.31
CA ALA A 50 -9.63 -14.34 7.82
C ALA A 50 -9.96 -13.49 6.57
N THR A 51 -9.63 -12.19 6.59
CA THR A 51 -9.81 -11.28 5.45
C THR A 51 -9.02 -11.77 4.22
N PHE A 52 -7.79 -12.23 4.43
CA PHE A 52 -6.96 -12.85 3.39
C PHE A 52 -7.63 -14.08 2.75
N TYR A 53 -8.06 -15.06 3.56
CA TYR A 53 -8.69 -16.28 3.02
C TYR A 53 -10.02 -16.01 2.34
N LEU A 54 -10.85 -15.09 2.89
CA LEU A 54 -12.13 -14.71 2.29
C LEU A 54 -11.93 -14.01 0.94
N LEU A 55 -11.01 -13.03 0.87
CA LEU A 55 -10.68 -12.35 -0.40
C LEU A 55 -10.06 -13.31 -1.43
N LEU A 56 -9.18 -14.22 -1.01
CA LEU A 56 -8.54 -15.20 -1.91
C LEU A 56 -9.57 -16.19 -2.47
N GLY A 57 -10.38 -16.81 -1.60
CA GLY A 57 -11.38 -17.80 -2.02
C GLY A 57 -12.46 -17.19 -2.90
N PHE A 58 -12.95 -15.99 -2.53
CA PHE A 58 -13.90 -15.25 -3.33
C PHE A 58 -13.30 -14.81 -4.68
N GLY A 59 -12.06 -14.30 -4.67
CA GLY A 59 -11.35 -13.90 -5.88
C GLY A 59 -11.15 -15.04 -6.86
N LEU A 60 -10.68 -16.20 -6.40
CA LEU A 60 -10.50 -17.39 -7.24
C LEU A 60 -11.83 -17.89 -7.83
N LEU A 61 -12.91 -17.88 -7.04
CA LEU A 61 -14.26 -18.23 -7.51
C LEU A 61 -14.74 -17.27 -8.60
N MET A 62 -14.55 -15.96 -8.42
CA MET A 62 -14.98 -14.97 -9.41
C MET A 62 -14.11 -14.96 -10.66
N VAL A 63 -12.80 -15.20 -10.57
CA VAL A 63 -11.94 -15.38 -11.76
C VAL A 63 -12.36 -16.61 -12.54
N LEU A 64 -12.62 -17.74 -11.86
CA LEU A 64 -13.13 -18.94 -12.53
C LEU A 64 -14.43 -18.65 -13.30
N SER A 65 -15.38 -17.98 -12.65
CA SER A 65 -16.65 -17.61 -13.30
C SER A 65 -16.45 -16.67 -14.49
N ALA A 66 -15.70 -15.57 -14.29
CA ALA A 66 -15.52 -14.50 -15.27
C ALA A 66 -14.63 -14.90 -16.46
N SER A 67 -13.58 -15.71 -16.26
CA SER A 67 -12.65 -16.07 -17.33
C SER A 67 -13.14 -17.25 -18.18
N SER A 68 -13.91 -18.19 -17.62
CA SER A 68 -14.35 -19.45 -18.25
C SER A 68 -14.65 -19.38 -19.75
N ILE A 69 -15.54 -18.47 -20.16
CA ILE A 69 -16.01 -18.33 -21.55
C ILE A 69 -14.91 -17.74 -22.44
N ALA A 70 -14.19 -16.72 -21.96
CA ALA A 70 -13.05 -16.14 -22.67
C ALA A 70 -11.90 -17.17 -22.84
N SER A 71 -11.64 -17.99 -21.82
CA SER A 71 -10.66 -19.08 -21.85
C SER A 71 -10.99 -20.11 -22.92
N PHE A 72 -12.26 -20.55 -22.99
CA PHE A 72 -12.74 -21.53 -23.96
C PHE A 72 -12.47 -21.08 -25.41
N HIS A 73 -12.78 -19.81 -25.74
CA HIS A 73 -12.53 -19.25 -27.06
C HIS A 73 -11.03 -19.05 -27.37
N ALA A 74 -10.22 -18.69 -26.38
CA ALA A 74 -8.80 -18.37 -26.58
C ALA A 74 -7.85 -19.59 -26.55
N ASN A 75 -8.25 -20.70 -25.92
CA ASN A 75 -7.36 -21.84 -25.64
C ASN A 75 -7.89 -23.16 -26.25
N ASN A 76 -8.35 -23.12 -27.51
CA ASN A 76 -8.81 -24.29 -28.27
C ASN A 76 -9.82 -25.18 -27.50
N GLY A 77 -10.76 -24.56 -26.76
CA GLY A 77 -11.78 -25.26 -25.98
C GLY A 77 -11.43 -25.51 -24.51
N SER A 78 -10.25 -25.12 -24.01
CA SER A 78 -9.96 -25.19 -22.56
C SER A 78 -10.60 -24.04 -21.79
N THR A 79 -11.74 -24.32 -21.14
CA THR A 79 -12.44 -23.42 -20.22
C THR A 79 -11.60 -23.05 -18.98
N PHE A 80 -10.64 -23.90 -18.57
CA PHE A 80 -9.94 -23.77 -17.29
C PHE A 80 -8.52 -23.18 -17.39
N ALA A 81 -7.92 -23.09 -18.58
CA ALA A 81 -6.51 -22.67 -18.74
C ALA A 81 -6.16 -21.34 -18.02
N THR A 82 -7.04 -20.34 -18.04
CA THR A 82 -6.81 -19.06 -17.34
C THR A 82 -6.92 -19.22 -15.82
N PHE A 83 -7.86 -20.05 -15.34
CA PHE A 83 -8.02 -20.35 -13.92
C PHE A 83 -6.86 -21.19 -13.38
N GLU A 84 -6.37 -22.19 -14.12
CA GLU A 84 -5.20 -23.01 -13.76
C GLU A 84 -3.96 -22.15 -13.54
N ASN A 85 -3.70 -21.20 -14.45
CA ASN A 85 -2.64 -20.22 -14.28
C ASN A 85 -2.84 -19.34 -13.04
N GLN A 86 -4.04 -18.79 -12.82
CA GLN A 86 -4.35 -17.99 -11.62
C GLN A 86 -4.19 -18.82 -10.33
N ALA A 87 -4.57 -20.11 -10.35
CA ALA A 87 -4.43 -21.03 -9.22
C ALA A 87 -2.96 -21.36 -8.93
N LEU A 88 -2.13 -21.55 -9.96
CA LEU A 88 -0.67 -21.69 -9.82
C LEU A 88 -0.07 -20.44 -9.14
N PHE A 89 -0.44 -19.24 -9.60
CA PHE A 89 -0.03 -18.00 -8.95
C PHE A 89 -0.58 -17.84 -7.52
N ALA A 90 -1.78 -18.35 -7.22
CA ALA A 90 -2.31 -18.38 -5.87
C ALA A 90 -1.52 -19.32 -4.94
N VAL A 91 -1.07 -20.49 -5.44
CA VAL A 91 -0.18 -21.39 -4.69
C VAL A 91 1.18 -20.73 -4.42
N LEU A 92 1.81 -20.13 -5.44
CA LEU A 92 3.06 -19.38 -5.29
C LEU A 92 2.90 -18.20 -4.32
N GLY A 93 1.78 -17.47 -4.42
CA GLY A 93 1.43 -16.37 -3.53
C GLY A 93 1.14 -16.84 -2.10
N PHE A 94 0.58 -18.04 -1.91
CA PHE A 94 0.38 -18.63 -0.58
C PHE A 94 1.70 -19.04 0.07
N ILE A 95 2.65 -19.59 -0.70
CA ILE A 95 4.03 -19.81 -0.23
C ILE A 95 4.66 -18.45 0.16
N GLY A 96 4.49 -17.42 -0.66
CA GLY A 96 4.91 -16.05 -0.38
C GLY A 96 4.29 -15.46 0.90
N PHE A 97 3.00 -15.67 1.13
CA PHE A 97 2.28 -15.31 2.35
C PHE A 97 2.87 -16.03 3.57
N LEU A 98 3.04 -17.35 3.51
CA LEU A 98 3.59 -18.16 4.60
C LEU A 98 5.02 -17.71 4.96
N PHE A 99 5.87 -17.48 3.95
CA PHE A 99 7.24 -16.99 4.12
C PHE A 99 7.25 -15.60 4.77
N SER A 100 6.64 -14.60 4.12
CA SER A 100 6.59 -13.21 4.60
C SER A 100 5.94 -13.08 5.98
N SER A 101 4.97 -13.93 6.32
CA SER A 101 4.40 -14.01 7.67
C SER A 101 5.43 -14.35 8.75
N LYS A 102 6.52 -15.05 8.41
CA LYS A 102 7.59 -15.47 9.33
C LYS A 102 8.84 -14.57 9.30
N VAL A 103 9.10 -13.88 8.19
CA VAL A 103 10.28 -13.01 8.01
C VAL A 103 10.44 -12.00 9.14
N SER A 104 11.67 -11.68 9.55
CA SER A 104 11.92 -10.66 10.56
C SER A 104 11.96 -9.24 9.94
N PRO A 105 11.38 -8.22 10.60
CA PRO A 105 11.49 -6.82 10.17
C PRO A 105 12.94 -6.32 10.06
N ARG A 106 13.88 -6.95 10.77
CA ARG A 106 15.32 -6.66 10.62
C ARG A 106 15.80 -7.04 9.22
N LEU A 107 15.48 -8.24 8.74
CA LEU A 107 15.82 -8.69 7.38
C LEU A 107 15.18 -7.78 6.33
N LEU A 108 13.90 -7.42 6.48
CA LEU A 108 13.21 -6.49 5.57
C LEU A 108 13.94 -5.15 5.48
N ARG A 109 14.42 -4.62 6.61
CA ARG A 109 15.18 -3.35 6.64
C ARG A 109 16.58 -3.50 6.04
N THR A 110 17.31 -4.57 6.35
CA THR A 110 18.63 -4.87 5.78
C THR A 110 18.59 -5.01 4.26
N TYR A 111 17.65 -5.80 3.73
CA TYR A 111 17.52 -6.04 2.28
C TYR A 111 16.69 -4.98 1.54
N SER A 112 16.21 -3.93 2.22
CA SER A 112 15.37 -2.90 1.62
C SER A 112 16.03 -2.16 0.45
N PHE A 113 17.32 -1.83 0.56
CA PHE A 113 18.06 -1.16 -0.51
C PHE A 113 18.39 -2.10 -1.68
N PRO A 114 18.93 -3.33 -1.47
CA PRO A 114 19.05 -4.33 -2.53
C PRO A 114 17.74 -4.59 -3.28
N LEU A 115 16.60 -4.67 -2.57
CA LEU A 115 15.29 -4.90 -3.17
C LEU A 115 14.87 -3.76 -4.11
N VAL A 116 15.17 -2.50 -3.77
CA VAL A 116 14.97 -1.33 -4.64
C VAL A 116 15.92 -1.36 -5.84
N ALA A 117 17.20 -1.68 -5.66
CA ALA A 117 18.17 -1.77 -6.74
C ALA A 117 17.78 -2.85 -7.76
N ILE A 118 17.42 -4.05 -7.29
CA ILE A 118 16.92 -5.14 -8.14
C ILE A 118 15.63 -4.73 -8.87
N SER A 119 14.71 -4.02 -8.19
CA SER A 119 13.49 -3.53 -8.83
C SER A 119 13.75 -2.52 -9.95
N LEU A 120 14.69 -1.59 -9.76
CA LEU A 120 15.11 -0.65 -10.79
C LEU A 120 15.76 -1.36 -11.99
N LEU A 121 16.58 -2.39 -11.74
CA LEU A 121 17.17 -3.21 -12.80
C LEU A 121 16.11 -3.99 -13.59
N MET A 122 15.10 -4.56 -12.92
CA MET A 122 14.00 -5.26 -13.59
C MET A 122 13.09 -4.32 -14.39
N LEU A 123 12.82 -3.10 -13.89
CA LEU A 123 12.10 -2.05 -14.63
C LEU A 123 12.89 -1.57 -15.85
N ALA A 124 14.22 -1.43 -15.76
CA ALA A 124 15.05 -1.11 -16.92
C ALA A 124 15.08 -2.27 -17.94
N ALA A 125 15.15 -3.52 -17.48
CA ALA A 125 15.19 -4.70 -18.33
C ALA A 125 13.89 -4.94 -19.11
N VAL A 126 12.73 -4.64 -18.51
CA VAL A 126 11.43 -4.91 -19.16
C VAL A 126 11.13 -3.98 -20.33
N LEU A 127 11.80 -2.83 -20.44
CA LEU A 127 11.73 -1.95 -21.63
C LEU A 127 12.22 -2.65 -22.92
N VAL A 128 13.01 -3.72 -22.81
CA VAL A 128 13.49 -4.54 -23.95
C VAL A 128 12.54 -5.73 -24.24
N SER A 129 11.52 -5.95 -23.41
CA SER A 129 10.51 -7.00 -23.63
C SER A 129 9.63 -6.72 -24.84
N ARG A 130 8.89 -7.72 -25.32
CA ARG A 130 7.88 -7.51 -26.37
C ARG A 130 6.65 -6.79 -25.78
N PRO A 131 6.08 -5.78 -26.47
CA PRO A 131 4.92 -5.08 -25.95
C PRO A 131 3.68 -5.97 -25.97
N ILE A 132 2.98 -6.05 -24.84
CA ILE A 132 1.66 -6.69 -24.72
C ILE A 132 0.64 -5.57 -24.57
N ASN A 133 -0.39 -5.55 -25.41
CA ASN A 133 -1.40 -4.47 -25.47
C ASN A 133 -0.78 -3.05 -25.59
N GLY A 134 0.38 -2.93 -26.24
CA GLY A 134 1.10 -1.66 -26.42
C GLY A 134 1.99 -1.24 -25.24
N ALA A 135 2.15 -2.06 -24.20
CA ALA A 135 2.97 -1.78 -23.02
C ALA A 135 4.13 -2.78 -22.87
N HIS A 136 5.34 -2.28 -22.60
CA HIS A 136 6.55 -3.07 -22.37
C HIS A 136 6.71 -3.44 -20.89
N SER A 137 5.69 -4.04 -20.29
CA SER A 137 5.57 -4.23 -18.83
C SER A 137 5.67 -5.69 -18.33
N TRP A 138 5.94 -6.65 -19.22
CA TRP A 138 5.93 -8.08 -18.91
C TRP A 138 7.25 -8.79 -19.30
N LEU A 139 7.94 -9.35 -18.30
CA LEU A 139 9.03 -10.30 -18.52
C LEU A 139 8.43 -11.71 -18.68
N VAL A 140 8.62 -12.30 -19.86
CA VAL A 140 8.15 -13.66 -20.18
C VAL A 140 9.29 -14.65 -19.94
N LEU A 141 9.17 -15.46 -18.90
CA LEU A 141 10.13 -16.49 -18.50
C LEU A 141 9.51 -17.86 -18.78
N GLY A 142 9.54 -18.27 -20.05
CA GLY A 142 8.85 -19.48 -20.53
C GLY A 142 7.33 -19.37 -20.29
N PRO A 143 6.70 -20.29 -19.54
CA PRO A 143 5.27 -20.23 -19.25
C PRO A 143 4.88 -19.14 -18.23
N ILE A 144 5.84 -18.58 -17.48
CA ILE A 144 5.55 -17.61 -16.42
C ILE A 144 5.70 -16.18 -16.95
N GLN A 145 4.63 -15.39 -16.85
CA GLN A 145 4.66 -13.96 -17.10
C GLN A 145 4.79 -13.18 -15.80
N PHE A 146 5.84 -12.37 -15.69
CA PHE A 146 6.20 -11.62 -14.49
C PHE A 146 6.19 -10.11 -14.76
N GLN A 147 5.57 -9.33 -13.86
CA GLN A 147 5.46 -7.87 -13.97
C GLN A 147 6.36 -7.15 -12.94
N PRO A 148 7.51 -6.56 -13.34
CA PRO A 148 8.45 -5.93 -12.42
C PRO A 148 7.88 -4.80 -11.56
N SER A 149 6.93 -4.02 -12.09
CA SER A 149 6.33 -2.88 -11.40
C SER A 149 5.54 -3.28 -10.14
N GLU A 150 5.08 -4.53 -10.03
CA GLU A 150 4.50 -5.07 -8.80
C GLU A 150 5.56 -5.24 -7.70
N VAL A 151 6.75 -5.77 -8.03
CA VAL A 151 7.86 -5.86 -7.06
C VAL A 151 8.40 -4.47 -6.72
N ALA A 152 8.46 -3.55 -7.69
CA ALA A 152 8.89 -2.17 -7.43
C ALA A 152 8.02 -1.45 -6.39
N LYS A 153 6.69 -1.68 -6.39
CA LYS A 153 5.78 -1.16 -5.35
C LYS A 153 6.10 -1.69 -3.96
N LEU A 154 6.31 -3.01 -3.84
CA LEU A 154 6.69 -3.64 -2.57
C LEU A 154 8.08 -3.18 -2.10
N ALA A 155 9.03 -3.02 -3.02
CA ALA A 155 10.37 -2.52 -2.75
C ALA A 155 10.35 -1.09 -2.22
N LEU A 156 9.65 -0.19 -2.92
CA LEU A 156 9.47 1.21 -2.53
C LEU A 156 8.83 1.32 -1.15
N LEU A 157 7.75 0.57 -0.90
CA LEU A 157 7.05 0.50 0.38
C LEU A 157 8.00 0.14 1.54
N ILE A 158 8.77 -0.95 1.39
CA ILE A 158 9.70 -1.44 2.42
C ILE A 158 10.87 -0.47 2.61
N TRP A 159 11.45 0.03 1.53
CA TRP A 159 12.62 0.91 1.58
C TRP A 159 12.32 2.31 2.09
N MET A 160 11.29 2.98 1.56
CA MET A 160 10.88 4.28 2.11
C MET A 160 10.45 4.14 3.58
N GLY A 161 9.73 3.07 3.93
CA GLY A 161 9.40 2.74 5.31
C GLY A 161 10.63 2.64 6.20
N ASN A 162 11.71 2.01 5.74
CA ASN A 162 12.98 1.91 6.46
C ASN A 162 13.72 3.25 6.55
N VAL A 163 13.80 4.03 5.46
CA VAL A 163 14.48 5.33 5.42
C VAL A 163 13.81 6.33 6.38
N LEU A 164 12.48 6.47 6.31
CA LEU A 164 11.74 7.41 7.15
C LEU A 164 11.70 6.95 8.62
N ALA A 165 11.55 5.65 8.90
CA ALA A 165 11.62 5.13 10.26
C ALA A 165 13.00 5.33 10.91
N SER A 166 14.08 5.17 10.15
CA SER A 166 15.46 5.26 10.67
C SER A 166 15.92 6.70 10.89
N ARG A 167 15.40 7.67 10.12
CA ARG A 167 15.79 9.08 10.21
C ARG A 167 14.80 9.97 11.00
N ARG A 168 13.72 9.40 11.56
CA ARG A 168 12.58 10.13 12.17
C ARG A 168 12.94 11.26 13.15
N ASN A 169 14.04 11.14 13.89
CA ASN A 169 14.50 12.18 14.84
C ASN A 169 15.29 13.33 14.18
N THR A 170 15.88 13.07 13.01
CA THR A 170 16.69 14.02 12.20
C THR A 170 15.85 14.72 11.13
N LEU A 171 14.76 14.09 10.69
CA LEU A 171 13.83 14.61 9.68
C LEU A 171 12.88 15.68 10.23
N ARG A 172 13.43 16.81 10.69
CA ARG A 172 12.64 18.00 11.08
C ARG A 172 12.31 18.93 9.90
N SER A 173 12.89 18.68 8.72
CA SER A 173 12.77 19.51 7.53
C SER A 173 12.20 18.69 6.36
N LEU A 174 11.34 19.29 5.56
CA LEU A 174 10.86 18.66 4.32
C LEU A 174 12.01 18.25 3.40
N ARG A 175 13.02 19.12 3.22
CA ARG A 175 14.14 18.84 2.34
C ARG A 175 14.84 17.55 2.78
N SER A 176 15.08 17.36 4.08
CA SER A 176 15.70 16.12 4.56
C SER A 176 14.82 14.88 4.40
N LEU A 177 13.49 15.03 4.38
CA LEU A 177 12.54 13.93 4.19
C LEU A 177 12.37 13.55 2.71
N LEU A 178 12.27 14.53 1.81
CA LEU A 178 12.06 14.31 0.37
C LEU A 178 13.36 13.93 -0.37
N ILE A 179 14.49 14.61 -0.13
CA ILE A 179 15.75 14.38 -0.85
C ILE A 179 16.18 12.90 -0.91
N PRO A 180 16.10 12.08 0.16
CA PRO A 180 16.55 10.69 0.08
C PRO A 180 15.58 9.76 -0.66
N VAL A 181 14.30 10.11 -0.83
CA VAL A 181 13.26 9.20 -1.39
C VAL A 181 12.71 9.64 -2.74
N LEU A 182 12.62 10.95 -2.99
CA LEU A 182 12.05 11.51 -4.20
C LEU A 182 12.82 11.11 -5.48
N PRO A 183 14.18 11.10 -5.52
CA PRO A 183 14.91 10.70 -6.72
C PRO A 183 14.64 9.25 -7.13
N VAL A 184 14.55 8.33 -6.15
CA VAL A 184 14.25 6.91 -6.41
C VAL A 184 12.81 6.73 -6.89
N PHE A 185 11.85 7.44 -6.27
CA PHE A 185 10.46 7.43 -6.72
C PHE A 185 10.32 7.98 -8.15
N VAL A 186 10.93 9.14 -8.45
CA VAL A 186 10.92 9.74 -9.79
C VAL A 186 11.58 8.82 -10.81
N MET A 187 12.68 8.14 -10.46
CA MET A 187 13.32 7.15 -11.34
C MET A 187 12.39 5.97 -11.65
N MET A 188 11.72 5.40 -10.64
CA MET A 188 10.74 4.33 -10.86
C MET A 188 9.54 4.78 -11.70
N VAL A 189 9.01 5.97 -11.44
CA VAL A 189 7.91 6.57 -12.23
C VAL A 189 8.34 6.81 -13.67
N ALA A 190 9.56 7.32 -13.91
CA ALA A 190 10.08 7.55 -15.25
C ALA A 190 10.20 6.25 -16.04
N LEU A 191 10.76 5.19 -15.45
CA LEU A 191 10.87 3.88 -16.09
C LEU A 191 9.48 3.30 -16.44
N ILE A 192 8.51 3.34 -15.51
CA ILE A 192 7.15 2.84 -15.77
C ILE A 192 6.41 3.69 -16.81
N MET A 193 6.64 5.00 -16.86
CA MET A 193 6.09 5.87 -17.90
C MET A 193 6.70 5.61 -19.29
N LEU A 194 7.91 5.06 -19.34
CA LEU A 194 8.53 4.49 -20.55
C LEU A 194 7.97 3.11 -20.94
N GLU A 195 7.20 2.42 -20.07
CA GLU A 195 6.45 1.19 -20.37
C GLU A 195 5.03 1.44 -20.94
N PRO A 196 4.69 2.68 -21.38
CA PRO A 196 3.35 3.25 -21.42
C PRO A 196 2.31 2.96 -20.32
N ASP A 197 2.67 2.54 -19.10
CA ASP A 197 1.69 2.09 -18.09
C ASP A 197 1.30 3.17 -17.06
N LEU A 198 0.14 3.80 -17.28
CA LEU A 198 -0.44 4.78 -16.36
C LEU A 198 -1.00 4.15 -15.07
N GLY A 199 -1.58 2.96 -15.15
CA GLY A 199 -2.25 2.31 -14.02
C GLY A 199 -1.26 1.92 -12.93
N THR A 200 -0.12 1.33 -13.33
CA THR A 200 0.93 0.99 -12.36
C THR A 200 1.62 2.23 -11.81
N THR A 201 1.85 3.28 -12.60
CA THR A 201 2.37 4.58 -12.11
C THR A 201 1.45 5.21 -11.06
N VAL A 202 0.13 5.25 -11.29
CA VAL A 202 -0.83 5.72 -10.29
C VAL A 202 -0.73 4.88 -9.01
N SER A 203 -0.68 3.55 -9.12
CA SER A 203 -0.56 2.68 -7.94
C SER A 203 0.77 2.83 -7.18
N LEU A 204 1.89 3.09 -7.86
CA LEU A 204 3.16 3.45 -7.23
C LEU A 204 3.08 4.81 -6.52
N GLY A 205 2.36 5.77 -7.11
CA GLY A 205 2.02 7.05 -6.51
C GLY A 205 1.23 6.92 -5.20
N ILE A 206 0.26 5.99 -5.14
CA ILE A 206 -0.48 5.68 -3.89
C ILE A 206 0.49 5.17 -2.82
N VAL A 207 1.39 4.25 -3.15
CA VAL A 207 2.42 3.74 -2.21
C VAL A 207 3.28 4.90 -1.68
N PHE A 208 3.80 5.75 -2.57
CA PHE A 208 4.63 6.90 -2.21
C PHE A 208 3.88 7.86 -1.27
N ILE A 209 2.68 8.31 -1.68
CA ILE A 209 1.82 9.22 -0.90
C ILE A 209 1.53 8.62 0.48
N ALA A 210 1.15 7.35 0.54
CA ALA A 210 0.82 6.69 1.80
C ALA A 210 2.03 6.57 2.74
N VAL A 211 3.21 6.18 2.23
CA VAL A 211 4.43 6.12 3.06
C VAL A 211 4.83 7.51 3.55
N MET A 212 4.76 8.54 2.71
CA MET A 212 5.07 9.91 3.09
C MET A 212 4.09 10.44 4.17
N TRP A 213 2.81 10.12 4.04
CA TRP A 213 1.76 10.50 5.01
C TRP A 213 2.04 9.92 6.39
N PHE A 214 2.17 8.59 6.50
CA PHE A 214 2.45 7.95 7.79
C PHE A 214 3.88 8.18 8.29
N GLY A 215 4.79 8.56 7.40
CA GLY A 215 6.13 9.03 7.72
C GLY A 215 6.18 10.44 8.33
N GLY A 216 5.09 11.21 8.24
CA GLY A 216 4.98 12.55 8.83
C GLY A 216 5.38 13.71 7.91
N ALA A 217 5.29 13.54 6.58
CA ALA A 217 5.36 14.67 5.67
C ALA A 217 4.20 15.66 5.92
N PRO A 218 4.40 16.98 5.76
CA PRO A 218 3.38 17.96 6.13
C PRO A 218 2.30 18.12 5.05
N MET A 219 1.11 18.54 5.49
CA MET A 219 -0.12 18.60 4.68
C MET A 219 0.01 19.31 3.33
N TRP A 220 0.76 20.42 3.26
CA TRP A 220 0.90 21.18 2.02
C TRP A 220 1.61 20.40 0.90
N MET A 221 2.47 19.43 1.24
CA MET A 221 3.14 18.60 0.23
C MET A 221 2.12 17.71 -0.51
N PHE A 222 1.06 17.29 0.17
CA PHE A 222 -0.04 16.56 -0.48
C PHE A 222 -0.84 17.48 -1.38
N ALA A 223 -1.05 18.76 -0.99
CA ALA A 223 -1.66 19.74 -1.89
C ALA A 223 -0.81 19.96 -3.16
N THR A 224 0.52 20.05 -3.06
CA THR A 224 1.39 20.19 -4.25
C THR A 224 1.44 18.92 -5.11
N LEU A 225 1.43 17.73 -4.50
CA LEU A 225 1.35 16.46 -5.23
C LEU A 225 -0.01 16.29 -5.94
N THR A 226 -1.11 16.65 -5.27
CA THR A 226 -2.46 16.64 -5.86
C THR A 226 -2.59 17.68 -6.98
N ALA A 227 -2.04 18.88 -6.81
CA ALA A 227 -2.00 19.90 -7.85
C ALA A 227 -1.15 19.46 -9.05
N GLY A 228 0.01 18.84 -8.82
CA GLY A 228 0.86 18.27 -9.87
C GLY A 228 0.20 17.11 -10.62
N ALA A 229 -0.48 16.22 -9.90
CA ALA A 229 -1.27 15.15 -10.51
C ALA A 229 -2.46 15.70 -11.31
N GLY A 230 -3.15 16.73 -10.80
CA GLY A 230 -4.22 17.43 -11.51
C GLY A 230 -3.72 18.11 -12.79
N ALA A 231 -2.58 18.81 -12.72
CA ALA A 231 -1.94 19.42 -13.89
C ALA A 231 -1.50 18.37 -14.93
N LEU A 232 -0.99 17.22 -14.48
CA LEU A 232 -0.68 16.10 -15.36
C LEU A 232 -1.95 15.50 -16.01
N VAL A 233 -3.05 15.36 -15.26
CA VAL A 233 -4.35 14.92 -15.80
C VAL A 233 -4.88 15.91 -16.83
N VAL A 234 -4.80 17.22 -16.57
CA VAL A 234 -5.20 18.26 -17.53
C VAL A 234 -4.33 18.22 -18.79
N TYR A 235 -3.00 18.12 -18.65
CA TYR A 235 -2.08 17.97 -19.78
C TYR A 235 -2.37 16.70 -20.60
N LEU A 236 -2.58 15.57 -19.93
CA LEU A 236 -2.93 14.32 -20.61
C LEU A 236 -4.31 14.41 -21.29
N ALA A 237 -5.27 15.14 -20.71
CA ALA A 237 -6.59 15.38 -21.30
C ALA A 237 -6.55 16.30 -22.53
N THR A 238 -5.61 17.25 -22.60
CA THR A 238 -5.43 18.14 -23.77
C THR A 238 -4.48 17.57 -24.83
N SER A 239 -3.65 16.58 -24.50
CA SER A 239 -2.80 15.87 -25.46
C SER A 239 -3.60 15.00 -26.43
N ALA A 240 -3.15 14.81 -27.67
CA ALA A 240 -3.82 13.91 -28.61
C ALA A 240 -3.54 12.43 -28.29
N GLY A 241 -4.58 11.60 -28.13
CA GLY A 241 -4.44 10.15 -28.05
C GLY A 241 -5.52 9.42 -27.24
N TYR A 242 -5.32 8.13 -27.02
CA TYR A 242 -6.27 7.26 -26.30
C TYR A 242 -6.51 7.68 -24.83
N ARG A 243 -5.50 8.30 -24.19
CA ARG A 243 -5.56 8.70 -22.77
C ARG A 243 -6.43 9.93 -22.55
N SER A 244 -6.36 10.94 -23.43
CA SER A 244 -7.28 12.08 -23.40
C SER A 244 -8.71 11.66 -23.71
N ALA A 245 -8.90 10.78 -24.71
CA ALA A 245 -10.22 10.25 -25.05
C ALA A 245 -10.95 9.65 -23.84
N ARG A 246 -10.27 8.85 -22.99
CA ARG A 246 -10.85 8.33 -21.74
C ARG A 246 -11.19 9.38 -20.68
N ILE A 247 -10.42 10.47 -20.58
CA ILE A 247 -10.69 11.54 -19.60
C ILE A 247 -11.83 12.44 -20.10
N ALA A 248 -11.79 12.84 -21.37
CA ALA A 248 -12.81 13.64 -22.02
C ALA A 248 -14.16 12.89 -22.08
N SER A 249 -14.15 11.58 -22.36
CA SER A 249 -15.37 10.77 -22.38
C SER A 249 -15.98 10.52 -21.01
N TRP A 250 -15.17 10.56 -19.94
CA TRP A 250 -15.66 10.53 -18.57
C TRP A 250 -16.24 11.90 -18.11
N LEU A 251 -15.62 13.02 -18.52
CA LEU A 251 -16.12 14.37 -18.23
C LEU A 251 -17.40 14.73 -19.01
N HIS A 252 -17.49 14.30 -20.28
CA HIS A 252 -18.60 14.62 -21.17
C HIS A 252 -19.18 13.35 -21.83
N PRO A 253 -19.76 12.41 -21.06
CA PRO A 253 -20.19 11.12 -21.56
C PRO A 253 -21.35 11.18 -22.57
N GLY A 254 -22.10 12.29 -22.61
CA GLY A 254 -23.19 12.51 -23.57
C GLY A 254 -22.74 12.90 -24.99
N THR A 255 -21.54 13.47 -25.14
CA THR A 255 -20.99 13.91 -26.44
C THR A 255 -19.82 13.04 -26.92
N ALA A 256 -19.34 12.14 -26.06
CA ALA A 256 -18.24 11.24 -26.35
C ALA A 256 -18.58 10.16 -27.39
N LEU A 257 -17.56 9.65 -28.09
CA LEU A 257 -17.72 8.53 -29.01
C LEU A 257 -18.19 7.28 -28.26
N LYS A 258 -19.04 6.49 -28.92
CA LYS A 258 -19.56 5.22 -28.37
C LYS A 258 -18.44 4.24 -28.01
N ALA A 259 -17.32 4.26 -28.74
CA ALA A 259 -16.15 3.41 -28.49
C ALA A 259 -15.46 3.77 -27.16
N ASP A 260 -15.25 5.06 -26.88
CA ASP A 260 -14.52 5.53 -25.69
C ASP A 260 -15.32 5.34 -24.40
N THR A 261 -16.66 5.42 -24.50
CA THR A 261 -17.57 5.17 -23.36
C THR A 261 -17.97 3.71 -23.20
N TYR A 262 -17.61 2.82 -24.15
CA TYR A 262 -18.13 1.46 -24.23
C TYR A 262 -17.92 0.67 -22.94
N GLN A 263 -16.67 0.58 -22.45
CA GLN A 263 -16.35 -0.22 -21.26
C GLN A 263 -17.11 0.25 -20.01
N MET A 264 -17.20 1.57 -19.79
CA MET A 264 -17.92 2.17 -18.67
C MET A 264 -19.44 1.96 -18.76
N ARG A 265 -20.02 2.05 -19.97
CA ARG A 265 -21.45 1.81 -20.18
C ARG A 265 -21.82 0.34 -19.94
N GLN A 266 -20.98 -0.58 -20.37
CA GLN A 266 -21.21 -2.01 -20.15
C GLN A 266 -20.96 -2.41 -18.70
N SER A 267 -20.00 -1.80 -17.99
CA SER A 267 -19.81 -2.06 -16.55
C SER A 267 -21.00 -1.60 -15.71
N LEU A 268 -21.55 -0.41 -16.00
CA LEU A 268 -22.77 0.09 -15.38
C LEU A 268 -24.01 -0.76 -15.73
N SER A 269 -24.10 -1.26 -16.97
CA SER A 269 -25.23 -2.09 -17.40
C SER A 269 -25.22 -3.47 -16.73
N GLY A 270 -24.04 -4.09 -16.56
CA GLY A 270 -23.89 -5.34 -15.80
C GLY A 270 -24.19 -5.16 -14.31
N LEU A 271 -23.72 -4.07 -13.69
CA LEU A 271 -24.10 -3.71 -12.32
C LEU A 271 -25.62 -3.54 -12.17
N GLY A 272 -26.28 -2.90 -13.14
CA GLY A 272 -27.73 -2.71 -13.14
C GLY A 272 -28.52 -4.01 -13.28
N SER A 273 -28.07 -4.95 -14.12
CA SER A 273 -28.78 -6.21 -14.36
C SER A 273 -28.76 -7.18 -13.17
N GLY A 274 -27.81 -7.04 -12.25
CA GLY A 274 -27.69 -7.92 -11.08
C GLY A 274 -28.71 -7.69 -9.95
N HIS A 275 -29.44 -6.57 -9.94
CA HIS A 275 -30.41 -6.25 -8.87
C HIS A 275 -29.81 -6.44 -7.45
N ILE A 276 -30.56 -7.02 -6.50
CA ILE A 276 -30.09 -7.26 -5.12
C ILE A 276 -29.31 -8.59 -5.00
N PHE A 277 -29.79 -9.66 -5.64
CA PHE A 277 -29.32 -11.04 -5.44
C PHE A 277 -28.40 -11.58 -6.54
N GLY A 278 -28.30 -10.88 -7.67
CA GLY A 278 -27.59 -11.33 -8.86
C GLY A 278 -28.47 -12.15 -9.81
N VAL A 279 -27.97 -12.33 -11.04
CA VAL A 279 -28.53 -13.28 -12.02
C VAL A 279 -28.11 -14.73 -11.75
N GLY A 280 -27.19 -14.95 -10.82
CA GLY A 280 -26.64 -16.25 -10.46
C GLY A 280 -25.16 -16.40 -10.85
N LEU A 281 -24.41 -17.12 -10.02
CA LEU A 281 -23.02 -17.49 -10.31
C LEU A 281 -22.92 -18.24 -11.64
N GLY A 282 -21.96 -17.84 -12.46
CA GLY A 282 -21.77 -18.42 -13.79
C GLY A 282 -22.68 -17.84 -14.88
N GLN A 283 -23.73 -17.10 -14.55
CA GLN A 283 -24.78 -16.67 -15.49
C GLN A 283 -24.58 -15.25 -16.06
N SER A 284 -23.44 -14.58 -15.82
CA SER A 284 -23.15 -13.29 -16.44
C SER A 284 -23.18 -13.39 -17.97
N ILE A 285 -23.90 -12.46 -18.61
CA ILE A 285 -23.80 -12.25 -20.07
C ILE A 285 -22.64 -11.32 -20.42
N PHE A 286 -22.26 -10.39 -19.52
CA PHE A 286 -21.23 -9.40 -19.85
C PHE A 286 -19.83 -10.03 -20.04
N LYS A 287 -19.55 -11.17 -19.39
CA LYS A 287 -18.32 -11.94 -19.60
C LYS A 287 -18.21 -12.68 -20.95
N THR A 288 -19.28 -12.78 -21.76
CA THR A 288 -19.22 -13.44 -23.09
C THR A 288 -18.57 -12.57 -24.17
N GLY A 289 -17.73 -11.60 -23.79
CA GLY A 289 -17.09 -10.63 -24.69
C GLY A 289 -17.78 -9.27 -24.80
N TRP A 290 -18.96 -9.08 -24.20
CA TRP A 290 -19.62 -7.76 -24.17
C TRP A 290 -18.84 -6.73 -23.36
N LEU A 291 -18.16 -7.15 -22.28
CA LEU A 291 -17.31 -6.31 -21.45
C LEU A 291 -15.82 -6.71 -21.60
N PRO A 292 -15.00 -5.92 -22.31
CA PRO A 292 -13.57 -6.21 -22.47
C PRO A 292 -12.85 -6.14 -21.11
N ASN A 293 -11.91 -7.05 -20.88
CA ASN A 293 -11.19 -7.22 -19.61
C ASN A 293 -12.12 -7.47 -18.40
N ALA A 294 -13.24 -8.17 -18.61
CA ALA A 294 -14.19 -8.56 -17.56
C ALA A 294 -13.57 -9.35 -16.39
N ASP A 295 -12.50 -10.12 -16.63
CA ASP A 295 -11.85 -10.96 -15.62
C ASP A 295 -10.63 -10.33 -14.93
N SER A 296 -10.09 -9.22 -15.48
CA SER A 296 -9.07 -8.41 -14.82
C SER A 296 -9.66 -7.10 -14.30
N ASP A 297 -9.91 -6.13 -15.18
CA ASP A 297 -10.12 -4.73 -14.81
C ASP A 297 -11.55 -4.53 -14.28
N PHE A 298 -12.51 -5.16 -14.96
CA PHE A 298 -13.95 -4.96 -14.72
C PHE A 298 -14.63 -6.09 -13.92
N ILE A 299 -13.88 -6.91 -13.20
CA ILE A 299 -14.44 -8.06 -12.44
C ILE A 299 -15.48 -7.64 -11.40
N PHE A 300 -15.40 -6.41 -10.88
CA PHE A 300 -16.41 -5.87 -9.97
C PHE A 300 -17.79 -5.70 -10.63
N ALA A 301 -17.86 -5.47 -11.94
CA ALA A 301 -19.13 -5.45 -12.67
C ALA A 301 -19.73 -6.85 -12.79
N ILE A 302 -18.90 -7.87 -13.05
CA ILE A 302 -19.31 -9.28 -13.11
C ILE A 302 -19.78 -9.76 -11.74
N ILE A 303 -19.11 -9.35 -10.65
CA ILE A 303 -19.56 -9.58 -9.27
C ILE A 303 -20.93 -8.94 -9.03
N GLY A 304 -21.10 -7.69 -9.46
CA GLY A 304 -22.37 -6.96 -9.36
C GLY A 304 -23.50 -7.63 -10.15
N GLU A 305 -23.21 -8.18 -11.32
CA GLU A 305 -24.17 -8.92 -12.15
C GLU A 305 -24.53 -10.29 -11.54
N GLU A 306 -23.54 -11.14 -11.27
CA GLU A 306 -23.77 -12.55 -10.87
C GLU A 306 -24.26 -12.69 -9.42
N LEU A 307 -23.88 -11.78 -8.53
CA LEU A 307 -24.18 -11.82 -7.09
C LEU A 307 -24.93 -10.59 -6.57
N GLY A 308 -25.27 -9.63 -7.45
CA GLY A 308 -26.07 -8.46 -7.11
C GLY A 308 -25.38 -7.50 -6.15
N LEU A 309 -26.20 -6.63 -5.56
CA LEU A 309 -25.81 -5.74 -4.47
C LEU A 309 -25.19 -6.49 -3.27
N ILE A 310 -25.60 -7.74 -3.00
CA ILE A 310 -25.03 -8.55 -1.91
C ILE A 310 -23.56 -8.90 -2.19
N GLY A 311 -23.23 -9.36 -3.40
CA GLY A 311 -21.84 -9.65 -3.79
C GLY A 311 -20.97 -8.40 -3.80
N ALA A 312 -21.46 -7.31 -4.40
CA ALA A 312 -20.77 -6.02 -4.37
C ALA A 312 -20.55 -5.50 -2.94
N GLY A 313 -21.57 -5.64 -2.08
CA GLY A 313 -21.51 -5.29 -0.66
C GLY A 313 -20.50 -6.13 0.13
N LEU A 314 -20.39 -7.44 -0.16
CA LEU A 314 -19.39 -8.31 0.45
C LEU A 314 -17.96 -7.83 0.16
N VAL A 315 -17.67 -7.44 -1.10
CA VAL A 315 -16.36 -6.87 -1.48
C VAL A 315 -16.06 -5.60 -0.69
N LEU A 316 -17.02 -4.67 -0.59
CA LEU A 316 -16.89 -3.44 0.18
C LEU A 316 -16.64 -3.72 1.68
N VAL A 317 -17.34 -4.70 2.26
CA VAL A 317 -17.14 -5.13 3.66
C VAL A 317 -15.76 -5.73 3.87
N LEU A 318 -15.28 -6.58 2.96
CA LEU A 318 -13.94 -7.21 3.06
C LEU A 318 -12.81 -6.17 2.97
N PHE A 319 -12.89 -5.21 2.04
CA PHE A 319 -11.91 -4.11 1.97
C PHE A 319 -12.03 -3.12 3.14
N SER A 320 -13.24 -2.89 3.67
CA SER A 320 -13.42 -2.12 4.91
C SER A 320 -12.82 -2.83 6.13
N LEU A 321 -12.93 -4.16 6.18
CA LEU A 321 -12.32 -4.98 7.23
C LEU A 321 -10.79 -4.99 7.12
N LEU A 322 -10.24 -5.03 5.91
CA LEU A 322 -8.82 -4.83 5.64
C LEU A 322 -8.35 -3.45 6.13
N ALA A 323 -9.08 -2.38 5.78
CA ALA A 323 -8.77 -1.01 6.19
C ALA A 323 -8.74 -0.87 7.73
N TYR A 324 -9.79 -1.34 8.40
CA TYR A 324 -9.88 -1.36 9.86
C TYR A 324 -8.72 -2.14 10.48
N THR A 325 -8.48 -3.36 10.01
CA THR A 325 -7.51 -4.28 10.62
C THR A 325 -6.07 -3.82 10.40
N GLY A 326 -5.74 -3.38 9.19
CA GLY A 326 -4.40 -2.88 8.86
C GLY A 326 -4.02 -1.61 9.64
N LEU A 327 -4.92 -0.63 9.73
CA LEU A 327 -4.73 0.56 10.57
C LEU A 327 -4.68 0.22 12.07
N ARG A 328 -5.45 -0.77 12.52
CA ARG A 328 -5.40 -1.28 13.90
C ARG A 328 -4.04 -1.92 14.22
N ILE A 329 -3.49 -2.75 13.32
CA ILE A 329 -2.15 -3.35 13.45
C ILE A 329 -1.09 -2.26 13.57
N ALA A 330 -1.15 -1.24 12.71
CA ALA A 330 -0.21 -0.12 12.74
C ALA A 330 -0.30 0.70 14.05
N ARG A 331 -1.51 1.00 14.53
CA ARG A 331 -1.73 1.75 15.77
C ARG A 331 -1.22 1.01 17.00
N ARG A 332 -1.40 -0.32 17.06
CA ARG A 332 -1.02 -1.17 18.22
C ARG A 332 0.47 -1.55 18.27
N ASN A 333 1.19 -1.50 17.16
CA ASN A 333 2.63 -1.73 17.14
C ASN A 333 3.43 -0.59 17.82
N THR A 334 4.71 -0.81 18.10
CA THR A 334 5.63 0.20 18.68
C THR A 334 6.74 0.62 17.72
N ASP A 335 7.29 -0.30 16.91
CA ASP A 335 8.34 -0.01 15.92
C ASP A 335 7.83 0.95 14.82
N PRO A 336 8.44 2.15 14.65
CA PRO A 336 8.05 3.11 13.61
C PRO A 336 8.08 2.52 12.19
N PHE A 337 8.97 1.58 11.89
CA PHE A 337 9.02 0.90 10.60
C PHE A 337 7.71 0.14 10.34
N ILE A 338 7.29 -0.66 11.31
CA ILE A 338 6.04 -1.43 11.23
C ILE A 338 4.83 -0.49 11.11
N LYS A 339 4.82 0.63 11.86
CA LYS A 339 3.72 1.61 11.77
C LYS A 339 3.56 2.17 10.36
N ILE A 340 4.66 2.62 9.75
CA ILE A 340 4.67 3.23 8.42
C ILE A 340 4.29 2.18 7.38
N VAL A 341 4.99 1.03 7.35
CA VAL A 341 4.77 -0.01 6.33
C VAL A 341 3.37 -0.62 6.44
N ALA A 342 2.88 -0.95 7.64
CA ALA A 342 1.54 -1.52 7.79
C ALA A 342 0.45 -0.54 7.35
N SER A 343 0.55 0.74 7.74
CA SER A 343 -0.43 1.76 7.34
C SER A 343 -0.41 2.02 5.84
N ALA A 344 0.79 2.15 5.25
CA ALA A 344 0.95 2.44 3.83
C ALA A 344 0.56 1.24 2.95
N ALA A 345 0.89 0.02 3.35
CA ALA A 345 0.39 -1.21 2.70
C ALA A 345 -1.15 -1.26 2.69
N THR A 346 -1.77 -0.91 3.82
CA THR A 346 -3.23 -0.90 3.95
C THR A 346 -3.86 0.14 3.01
N VAL A 347 -3.32 1.36 2.97
CA VAL A 347 -3.79 2.42 2.06
C VAL A 347 -3.50 2.09 0.60
N TRP A 348 -2.40 1.40 0.28
CA TRP A 348 -2.13 0.93 -1.08
C TRP A 348 -3.21 -0.06 -1.56
N LEU A 349 -3.46 -1.14 -0.81
CA LEU A 349 -4.44 -2.15 -1.21
C LEU A 349 -5.88 -1.60 -1.24
N VAL A 350 -6.28 -0.86 -0.21
CA VAL A 350 -7.63 -0.27 -0.13
C VAL A 350 -7.80 0.86 -1.13
N GLY A 351 -6.76 1.66 -1.39
CA GLY A 351 -6.77 2.74 -2.38
C GLY A 351 -6.87 2.23 -3.81
N GLN A 352 -6.15 1.17 -4.17
CA GLN A 352 -6.34 0.49 -5.46
C GLN A 352 -7.75 -0.07 -5.61
N ALA A 353 -8.29 -0.72 -4.57
CA ALA A 353 -9.66 -1.24 -4.60
C ALA A 353 -10.71 -0.14 -4.74
N ALA A 354 -10.56 0.97 -4.03
CA ALA A 354 -11.44 2.14 -4.14
C ALA A 354 -11.39 2.78 -5.54
N ILE A 355 -10.20 2.86 -6.16
CA ILE A 355 -10.07 3.35 -7.54
C ILE A 355 -10.71 2.38 -8.54
N ASN A 356 -10.46 1.07 -8.40
CA ASN A 356 -11.07 0.05 -9.25
C ASN A 356 -12.61 0.12 -9.20
N ILE A 357 -13.18 -0.03 -8.01
CA ILE A 357 -14.62 0.07 -7.79
C ILE A 357 -15.14 1.41 -8.31
N GLY A 358 -14.44 2.51 -8.01
CA GLY A 358 -14.80 3.86 -8.43
C GLY A 358 -14.94 4.03 -9.95
N TYR A 359 -14.03 3.49 -10.77
CA TYR A 359 -14.19 3.58 -12.23
C TYR A 359 -15.20 2.59 -12.79
N VAL A 360 -15.38 1.43 -12.16
CA VAL A 360 -16.38 0.43 -12.59
C VAL A 360 -17.81 0.97 -12.39
N ILE A 361 -18.05 1.76 -11.34
CA ILE A 361 -19.31 2.47 -11.08
C ILE A 361 -19.37 3.89 -11.70
N GLY A 362 -18.39 4.29 -12.52
CA GLY A 362 -18.38 5.57 -13.24
C GLY A 362 -17.99 6.83 -12.43
N LEU A 363 -17.66 6.71 -11.14
CA LEU A 363 -17.20 7.85 -10.32
C LEU A 363 -15.77 8.33 -10.68
N LEU A 364 -14.99 7.53 -11.40
CA LEU A 364 -13.63 7.83 -11.85
C LEU A 364 -13.44 7.43 -13.31
N PRO A 365 -12.49 8.04 -14.05
CA PRO A 365 -12.13 7.58 -15.38
C PRO A 365 -11.50 6.18 -15.34
N VAL A 366 -11.65 5.39 -16.40
CA VAL A 366 -11.18 3.99 -16.46
C VAL A 366 -9.64 3.94 -16.42
N THR A 367 -9.07 3.54 -15.28
CA THR A 367 -7.61 3.53 -15.05
C THR A 367 -6.92 2.21 -15.41
N GLY A 368 -7.66 1.11 -15.58
CA GLY A 368 -7.09 -0.22 -15.84
C GLY A 368 -6.36 -0.84 -14.65
N ILE A 369 -6.54 -0.31 -13.43
CA ILE A 369 -5.99 -0.90 -12.22
C ILE A 369 -6.87 -2.10 -11.80
N PRO A 370 -6.31 -3.32 -11.61
CA PRO A 370 -7.07 -4.48 -11.15
C PRO A 370 -7.46 -4.39 -9.67
N LEU A 371 -8.52 -5.09 -9.28
CA LEU A 371 -9.01 -5.21 -7.91
C LEU A 371 -8.12 -6.19 -7.12
N PRO A 372 -7.39 -5.75 -6.07
CA PRO A 372 -6.45 -6.62 -5.37
C PRO A 372 -7.08 -7.90 -4.81
N MET A 373 -6.35 -9.02 -4.84
CA MET A 373 -6.81 -10.39 -4.50
C MET A 373 -7.95 -10.97 -5.36
N ILE A 374 -8.76 -10.15 -6.03
CA ILE A 374 -9.98 -10.59 -6.71
C ILE A 374 -9.78 -10.72 -8.22
N SER A 375 -9.17 -9.73 -8.88
CA SER A 375 -8.94 -9.75 -10.32
C SER A 375 -7.91 -10.80 -10.78
N ARG A 376 -8.02 -11.22 -12.04
CA ARG A 376 -6.93 -11.93 -12.73
C ARG A 376 -5.67 -11.06 -12.76
N GLY A 377 -4.53 -11.66 -12.40
CA GLY A 377 -3.23 -10.99 -12.42
C GLY A 377 -2.19 -11.73 -11.61
N GLY A 378 -1.43 -12.62 -12.24
CA GLY A 378 -0.55 -13.56 -11.55
C GLY A 378 0.47 -12.93 -10.61
N THR A 379 1.29 -11.99 -11.11
CA THR A 379 2.29 -11.32 -10.26
C THR A 379 1.65 -10.43 -9.21
N SER A 380 0.60 -9.68 -9.57
CA SER A 380 -0.10 -8.78 -8.64
C SER A 380 -0.76 -9.55 -7.48
N LEU A 381 -1.32 -10.74 -7.75
CA LEU A 381 -1.82 -11.66 -6.73
C LEU A 381 -0.69 -12.11 -5.79
N VAL A 382 0.42 -12.63 -6.32
CA VAL A 382 1.57 -13.08 -5.50
C VAL A 382 2.08 -11.97 -4.58
N ILE A 383 2.28 -10.76 -5.12
CA ILE A 383 2.78 -9.62 -4.34
C ILE A 383 1.74 -9.14 -3.31
N THR A 384 0.46 -9.12 -3.66
CA THR A 384 -0.60 -8.79 -2.70
C THR A 384 -0.66 -9.81 -1.55
N MET A 385 -0.53 -11.11 -1.84
CA MET A 385 -0.48 -12.16 -0.83
C MET A 385 0.77 -12.06 0.06
N VAL A 386 1.93 -11.65 -0.47
CA VAL A 386 3.12 -11.28 0.32
C VAL A 386 2.84 -10.09 1.23
N VAL A 387 2.14 -9.05 0.77
CA VAL A 387 1.73 -7.90 1.61
C VAL A 387 0.80 -8.33 2.74
N PHE A 388 -0.19 -9.20 2.48
CA PHE A 388 -1.02 -9.80 3.53
C PHE A 388 -0.19 -10.60 4.55
N GLY A 389 0.82 -11.34 4.09
CA GLY A 389 1.73 -12.06 4.96
C GLY A 389 2.56 -11.13 5.85
N LEU A 390 3.05 -10.01 5.30
CA LEU A 390 3.69 -8.95 6.09
C LEU A 390 2.75 -8.35 7.15
N LEU A 391 1.49 -8.04 6.79
CA LEU A 391 0.50 -7.56 7.75
C LEU A 391 0.22 -8.60 8.86
N ALA A 392 0.17 -9.89 8.52
CA ALA A 392 0.04 -10.98 9.49
C ALA A 392 1.30 -11.15 10.37
N ASN A 393 2.51 -10.90 9.84
CA ASN A 393 3.74 -10.82 10.63
C ASN A 393 3.67 -9.68 11.67
N PHE A 394 3.23 -8.50 11.23
CA PHE A 394 3.13 -7.31 12.06
C PHE A 394 2.03 -7.42 13.12
N ALA A 395 0.91 -8.09 12.83
CA ALA A 395 -0.13 -8.39 13.80
C ALA A 395 0.37 -9.25 14.96
N ARG A 396 1.21 -10.27 14.68
CA ARG A 396 1.86 -11.11 15.72
C ARG A 396 2.90 -10.36 16.56
N ARG A 397 3.33 -9.17 16.13
CA ARG A 397 4.32 -8.31 16.79
C ARG A 397 3.71 -7.18 17.62
N GLU A 398 2.38 -7.04 17.66
CA GLU A 398 1.73 -6.17 18.64
C GLU A 398 2.18 -6.55 20.07
N PRO A 399 2.48 -5.61 20.98
CA PRO A 399 3.05 -5.95 22.29
C PRO A 399 2.17 -6.90 23.12
N GLN A 400 0.85 -6.72 23.06
CA GLN A 400 -0.13 -7.60 23.70
C GLN A 400 -0.17 -8.99 23.04
N ALA A 401 -0.05 -9.05 21.71
CA ALA A 401 -0.02 -10.29 20.95
C ALA A 401 1.24 -11.11 21.26
N ALA A 402 2.41 -10.48 21.22
CA ALA A 402 3.68 -11.10 21.57
C ALA A 402 3.66 -11.64 23.01
N ALA A 403 3.16 -10.85 23.98
CA ALA A 403 3.03 -11.28 25.37
C ALA A 403 2.13 -12.52 25.52
N ALA A 404 1.00 -12.59 24.82
CA ALA A 404 0.10 -13.73 24.84
C ALA A 404 0.71 -15.00 24.19
N LEU A 405 1.45 -14.85 23.08
CA LEU A 405 2.17 -15.98 22.46
C LEU A 405 3.28 -16.51 23.38
N HIS A 406 3.94 -15.64 24.14
CA HIS A 406 4.93 -16.06 25.13
C HIS A 406 4.32 -16.75 26.35
N SER A 407 3.09 -16.39 26.78
CA SER A 407 2.42 -17.04 27.91
C SER A 407 1.80 -18.40 27.58
N GLN A 408 1.45 -18.66 26.31
CA GLN A 408 0.85 -19.93 25.88
C GLN A 408 1.86 -21.07 25.63
N GLY A 409 3.16 -20.76 25.61
CA GLY A 409 4.23 -21.71 25.34
C GLY A 409 4.26 -22.22 23.88
N PRO A 410 5.33 -22.93 23.47
CA PRO A 410 5.42 -23.47 22.11
C PRO A 410 4.44 -24.65 21.94
N THR A 411 3.34 -24.40 21.23
CA THR A 411 2.39 -25.41 20.75
C THR A 411 3.13 -26.57 20.07
N ARG A 412 2.63 -27.82 20.14
CA ARG A 412 3.31 -28.98 19.49
C ARG A 412 3.62 -28.71 18.01
N MET A 413 2.67 -28.12 17.28
CA MET A 413 2.84 -27.67 15.88
C MET A 413 3.94 -26.61 15.71
N ALA A 414 4.06 -25.65 16.63
CA ALA A 414 5.09 -24.62 16.59
C ALA A 414 6.49 -25.18 16.88
N ARG A 415 6.59 -26.22 17.73
CA ARG A 415 7.82 -26.99 17.96
C ARG A 415 8.22 -27.77 16.71
N PHE A 416 7.27 -28.47 16.09
CA PHE A 416 7.47 -29.24 14.85
C PHE A 416 7.93 -28.35 13.67
N LEU A 417 7.36 -27.16 13.54
CA LEU A 417 7.70 -26.20 12.46
C LEU A 417 8.94 -25.33 12.75
N GLY A 418 9.74 -25.64 13.78
CA GLY A 418 10.93 -24.86 14.14
C GLY A 418 10.65 -23.42 14.60
N LEU A 419 9.41 -23.08 14.94
CA LEU A 419 8.96 -21.73 15.33
C LEU A 419 9.27 -21.41 16.80
N GLY A 420 10.39 -21.93 17.32
CA GLY A 420 10.84 -21.75 18.70
C GLY A 420 11.19 -20.30 19.01
N ALA A 421 10.25 -19.57 19.61
CA ALA A 421 10.43 -18.41 20.51
C ALA A 421 11.49 -17.34 20.17
N ASN A 422 11.82 -17.10 18.89
CA ASN A 422 12.64 -15.94 18.46
C ASN A 422 11.82 -14.64 18.37
N GLY A 423 10.92 -14.43 19.34
CA GLY A 423 10.33 -13.12 19.62
C GLY A 423 11.39 -12.20 20.25
N PRO A 424 11.35 -10.88 20.01
CA PRO A 424 12.22 -9.97 20.74
C PRO A 424 11.95 -10.10 22.24
N LYS A 425 12.99 -10.44 23.03
CA LYS A 425 12.88 -10.51 24.50
C LYS A 425 12.20 -9.23 25.00
N PRO A 426 11.17 -9.33 25.86
CA PRO A 426 10.54 -8.14 26.41
C PRO A 426 11.61 -7.28 27.09
N PRO A 427 11.49 -5.94 27.06
CA PRO A 427 12.41 -5.07 27.78
C PRO A 427 12.44 -5.55 29.24
N LYS A 428 13.63 -5.84 29.77
CA LYS A 428 13.78 -6.25 31.17
C LYS A 428 13.14 -5.16 32.03
N VAL A 429 11.97 -5.45 32.58
CA VAL A 429 11.39 -4.65 33.66
C VAL A 429 12.45 -4.63 34.74
N ARG A 430 13.04 -3.46 35.00
CA ARG A 430 13.92 -3.28 36.15
C ARG A 430 13.04 -3.50 37.36
N THR A 431 13.09 -4.71 37.92
CA THR A 431 12.55 -4.99 39.25
C THR A 431 13.04 -3.90 40.18
N PRO A 432 12.18 -3.28 41.00
CA PRO A 432 12.61 -2.31 41.99
C PRO A 432 13.81 -2.89 42.74
N ARG A 433 14.96 -2.20 42.66
CA ARG A 433 16.18 -2.64 43.32
C ARG A 433 15.83 -2.74 44.80
N LYS A 434 15.78 -3.96 45.37
CA LYS A 434 15.51 -4.17 46.80
C LYS A 434 16.36 -3.14 47.56
N PRO A 435 15.78 -2.37 48.51
CA PRO A 435 16.56 -1.41 49.26
C PRO A 435 17.75 -2.16 49.85
N SER A 436 18.95 -1.74 49.48
CA SER A 436 20.16 -2.31 50.06
C SER A 436 20.05 -2.09 51.56
N LYS A 437 20.04 -3.19 52.34
CA LYS A 437 20.09 -3.10 53.79
C LYS A 437 21.28 -2.20 54.14
N VAL A 438 21.01 -0.99 54.63
CA VAL A 438 22.03 -0.11 55.15
C VAL A 438 22.61 -0.84 56.35
N ARG A 439 23.79 -1.43 56.14
CA ARG A 439 24.56 -2.04 57.22
C ARG A 439 24.91 -0.88 58.17
N PRO A 440 24.48 -0.89 59.43
CA PRO A 440 24.84 0.18 60.35
C PRO A 440 26.36 0.20 60.45
N GLU A 441 26.93 1.31 60.01
CA GLU A 441 28.36 1.56 60.10
C GLU A 441 28.69 1.69 61.59
N ARG A 442 29.43 0.70 62.11
CA ARG A 442 29.88 0.71 63.51
C ARG A 442 30.89 1.84 63.66
N THR A 443 30.41 3.02 64.03
CA THR A 443 31.26 4.14 64.43
C THR A 443 32.11 3.69 65.61
N LYS A 444 33.39 3.38 65.37
CA LYS A 444 34.35 3.13 66.44
C LYS A 444 34.61 4.46 67.14
N VAL A 445 33.84 4.76 68.17
CA VAL A 445 34.16 5.83 69.12
C VAL A 445 35.42 5.39 69.86
N ALA A 446 36.58 5.87 69.39
CA ALA A 446 37.83 5.71 70.10
C ALA A 446 37.79 6.64 71.33
N ALA A 447 37.67 6.05 72.52
CA ALA A 447 37.78 6.78 73.77
C ALA A 447 39.20 7.38 73.87
N ARG A 448 39.29 8.71 73.92
CA ARG A 448 40.53 9.44 74.20
C ARG A 448 40.55 9.81 75.69
N PRO A 449 41.67 9.62 76.43
CA PRO A 449 41.67 9.83 77.88
C PRO A 449 41.48 11.31 78.26
N VAL A 450 40.78 11.53 79.37
CA VAL A 450 40.63 12.85 80.01
C VAL A 450 41.94 13.24 80.71
N PRO A 451 42.52 14.42 80.43
CA PRO A 451 43.60 14.97 81.24
C PRO A 451 43.07 15.44 82.59
N ARG A 452 43.75 15.02 83.66
CA ARG A 452 43.47 15.46 85.04
C ARG A 452 43.73 16.97 85.18
N ALA A 453 42.82 17.69 85.85
CA ALA A 453 43.08 19.07 86.23
C ALA A 453 44.19 19.11 87.30
N GLY A 454 45.24 19.88 87.02
CA GLY A 454 46.30 20.25 87.97
C GLY A 454 46.28 21.76 88.18
N SER A 455 46.26 22.19 89.43
CA SER A 455 46.27 23.60 89.84
C SER A 455 47.66 24.21 89.77
N GLY A 456 47.78 25.48 89.39
CA GLY A 456 48.88 26.33 89.87
C GLY A 456 49.49 27.32 88.86
N SER A 457 49.37 28.60 89.20
CA SER A 457 50.36 29.68 88.95
C SER A 457 50.79 30.07 87.52
N GLY A 458 50.27 31.23 87.07
CA GLY A 458 51.15 32.37 86.75
C GLY A 458 51.45 32.72 85.28
N SER A 459 51.19 34.00 84.94
CA SER A 459 51.94 34.82 83.95
C SER A 459 51.79 34.49 82.44
N VAL A 460 51.75 35.39 81.44
CA VAL A 460 51.54 36.86 81.31
C VAL A 460 51.21 37.17 79.81
N ASN A 461 50.40 38.21 79.55
CA ASN A 461 50.23 39.01 78.30
C ASN A 461 49.90 38.42 76.90
N ALA A 462 48.93 39.12 76.25
CA ALA A 462 48.91 39.59 74.84
C ALA A 462 48.79 38.56 73.68
N THR A 463 48.12 38.83 72.53
CA THR A 463 47.34 39.99 72.08
C THR A 463 46.36 39.63 70.95
N ALA A 464 45.20 40.33 70.93
CA ALA A 464 44.52 40.90 69.76
C ALA A 464 43.84 40.05 68.63
N ARG A 465 42.58 40.47 68.37
CA ARG A 465 41.86 40.58 67.07
C ARG A 465 40.98 39.42 66.54
N THR A 466 39.74 39.44 67.04
CA THR A 466 38.48 39.83 66.33
C THR A 466 38.60 40.28 64.84
N VAL A 467 37.58 40.21 63.97
CA VAL A 467 36.11 40.07 64.11
C VAL A 467 35.55 39.44 62.80
N GLU A 468 34.65 38.44 62.84
CA GLU A 468 33.19 38.53 62.62
C GLU A 468 32.71 39.03 61.23
N ARG A 469 31.72 38.34 60.64
CA ARG A 469 31.13 38.66 59.32
C ARG A 469 29.61 38.47 59.39
N ARG A 470 28.83 39.50 59.04
CA ARG A 470 27.36 39.53 59.21
C ARG A 470 26.61 39.82 57.90
N ASP A 471 25.36 39.37 57.89
CA ASP A 471 24.39 39.13 56.82
C ASP A 471 23.94 40.27 55.85
N ALA A 472 23.15 39.81 54.84
CA ALA A 472 22.14 40.51 54.03
C ALA A 472 22.60 41.47 52.91
N GLY A 473 21.86 41.67 51.79
CA GLY A 473 20.65 41.00 51.27
C GLY A 473 19.93 41.81 50.15
N ARG A 474 19.05 41.15 49.34
CA ARG A 474 18.10 41.70 48.30
C ARG A 474 18.74 42.21 46.97
N ARG A 475 18.34 41.72 45.78
CA ARG A 475 17.22 42.13 44.83
C ARG A 475 17.38 43.59 44.29
N TYR A 476 17.26 43.98 42.99
CA TYR A 476 16.62 43.38 41.78
C TYR A 476 17.01 44.10 40.43
N SER A 477 17.34 43.33 39.36
CA SER A 477 17.09 43.64 37.90
C SER A 477 17.81 44.85 37.20
N PRO A 478 17.61 45.18 35.89
CA PRO A 478 18.32 44.56 34.75
C PRO A 478 18.92 45.53 33.67
N GLY A 479 19.81 45.02 32.79
CA GLY A 479 19.95 45.50 31.38
C GLY A 479 21.36 45.84 30.82
N ALA A 480 21.47 45.82 29.47
CA ALA A 480 22.55 46.39 28.62
C ALA A 480 23.86 45.55 28.40
N PRO A 481 24.71 45.84 27.37
CA PRO A 481 25.25 44.81 26.45
C PRO A 481 26.81 44.62 26.49
N PRO A 482 27.38 43.63 25.74
CA PRO A 482 28.80 43.30 25.80
C PRO A 482 29.73 44.19 24.93
N PRO A 483 30.97 44.50 25.37
CA PRO A 483 31.99 45.21 24.60
C PRO A 483 32.88 44.30 23.70
N PRO A 484 33.70 44.86 22.78
CA PRO A 484 34.12 44.16 21.56
C PRO A 484 35.57 43.63 21.52
N ALA A 485 35.92 43.03 20.37
CA ALA A 485 37.15 42.29 20.08
C ALA A 485 38.45 43.12 20.02
N ARG A 486 39.59 42.43 20.17
CA ARG A 486 40.94 42.89 19.80
C ARG A 486 41.62 41.94 18.81
N ARG A 487 42.61 42.47 18.08
CA ARG A 487 43.25 41.90 16.88
C ARG A 487 44.79 41.95 17.03
N SER A 488 45.51 41.27 16.12
CA SER A 488 46.99 41.26 15.94
C SER A 488 47.79 40.40 16.94
N THR A 489 48.97 39.83 16.63
CA THR A 489 49.90 39.94 15.47
C THR A 489 50.55 38.59 15.09
N ASN A 490 51.13 38.49 13.88
CA ASN A 490 52.03 37.40 13.43
C ASN A 490 53.45 37.51 14.02
N PRO A 491 54.27 36.44 13.93
CA PRO A 491 55.40 36.38 12.96
C PRO A 491 55.60 34.93 12.37
N VAL A 492 56.50 34.55 11.43
CA VAL A 492 57.49 35.20 10.52
C VAL A 492 57.88 34.23 9.35
N GLU A 493 58.14 34.77 8.13
CA GLU A 493 59.03 34.29 7.02
C GLU A 493 58.94 32.84 6.41
N HIS A 494 59.44 32.50 5.20
CA HIS A 494 60.38 33.17 4.27
C HIS A 494 60.22 32.74 2.78
N ARG A 495 60.75 33.56 1.85
CA ARG A 495 61.07 33.35 0.41
C ARG A 495 59.90 33.10 -0.60
N ALA A 496 59.65 33.91 -1.63
CA ALA A 496 60.47 34.45 -2.75
C ALA A 496 60.58 33.46 -3.94
N ALA A 497 60.40 33.83 -5.22
CA ALA A 497 60.13 35.14 -5.84
C ALA A 497 59.51 35.01 -7.27
N LEU A 498 58.92 36.11 -7.78
CA LEU A 498 58.89 36.64 -9.18
C LEU A 498 58.66 35.68 -10.38
N GLY A 499 57.91 36.02 -11.44
CA GLY A 499 57.10 37.20 -11.82
C GLY A 499 56.39 36.83 -13.15
N ASP A 500 55.13 37.15 -13.39
CA ASP A 500 54.49 38.45 -13.70
C ASP A 500 54.19 38.59 -15.21
N ARG A 501 52.96 39.05 -15.54
CA ARG A 501 52.41 39.44 -16.86
C ARG A 501 52.25 38.37 -17.97
N GLN A 502 51.41 38.56 -19.00
CA GLN A 502 50.08 39.17 -19.16
C GLN A 502 49.60 38.88 -20.61
N ARG A 503 48.29 38.98 -20.89
CA ARG A 503 47.64 39.19 -22.23
C ARG A 503 47.35 37.98 -23.17
N ASN A 504 46.05 37.87 -23.47
CA ASN A 504 45.41 37.37 -24.71
C ASN A 504 45.63 38.42 -25.86
N PRO A 505 45.25 38.25 -27.17
CA PRO A 505 44.38 37.22 -27.76
C PRO A 505 44.63 36.76 -29.23
N ARG A 506 43.74 35.88 -29.74
CA ARG A 506 43.31 35.66 -31.16
C ARG A 506 44.33 35.21 -32.23
N SER A 507 44.00 34.12 -32.93
CA SER A 507 43.86 34.10 -34.42
C SER A 507 43.20 32.81 -34.95
N ARG A 508 42.67 32.89 -36.18
CA ARG A 508 42.03 31.85 -37.02
C ARG A 508 42.94 31.62 -38.26
N PRO A 509 42.82 30.50 -39.01
CA PRO A 509 42.05 30.51 -40.29
C PRO A 509 41.26 29.21 -40.56
N ALA A 510 40.05 29.25 -41.16
CA ALA A 510 39.69 29.03 -42.59
C ALA A 510 39.65 27.54 -43.04
N GLY A 511 38.77 27.08 -43.94
CA GLY A 511 37.63 27.72 -44.60
C GLY A 511 37.29 27.07 -45.97
N GLN A 512 35.98 26.85 -46.25
CA GLN A 512 35.39 26.58 -47.59
C GLN A 512 35.78 25.23 -48.28
N ASP A 513 35.01 24.63 -49.21
CA ASP A 513 33.99 25.18 -50.13
C ASP A 513 32.75 24.28 -50.44
N GLN A 514 31.86 24.75 -51.32
CA GLN A 514 30.52 24.21 -51.68
C GLN A 514 30.47 23.47 -53.04
N GLN A 515 29.39 22.67 -53.27
CA GLN A 515 28.61 22.39 -54.53
C GLN A 515 29.36 22.16 -55.88
N GLY A 516 28.98 21.27 -56.81
CA GLY A 516 27.85 20.33 -56.96
C GLY A 516 27.78 19.77 -58.41
N THR A 517 26.85 18.85 -58.73
CA THR A 517 26.59 18.24 -60.09
C THR A 517 27.74 17.38 -60.69
N ASP A 518 27.56 16.39 -61.59
CA ASP A 518 26.39 15.93 -62.35
C ASP A 518 26.44 14.40 -62.71
N ARG A 519 25.26 13.84 -63.02
CA ARG A 519 24.88 12.70 -63.92
C ARG A 519 25.70 11.40 -64.21
N GLN A 520 24.89 10.32 -64.29
CA GLN A 520 24.93 9.10 -65.14
C GLN A 520 25.74 7.84 -64.74
N GLY A 521 25.09 6.65 -64.83
CA GLY A 521 25.78 5.36 -65.06
C GLY A 521 25.24 4.10 -64.36
N ARG A 522 24.25 3.42 -64.98
CA ARG A 522 23.75 2.01 -64.77
C ARG A 522 24.60 1.09 -63.86
N SER A 523 23.99 0.26 -62.99
CA SER A 523 23.49 -1.08 -63.39
C SER A 523 22.63 -1.79 -62.31
N PHE A 524 22.19 -3.02 -62.59
CA PHE A 524 20.89 -3.60 -62.20
C PHE A 524 21.05 -4.92 -61.41
N VAL A 525 20.36 -5.11 -60.28
CA VAL A 525 20.05 -6.43 -59.68
C VAL A 525 18.65 -6.39 -59.02
N ASP A 526 17.88 -7.46 -59.23
CA ASP A 526 16.46 -7.64 -58.95
C ASP A 526 16.13 -8.11 -57.50
N PRO A 527 14.95 -7.76 -56.94
CA PRO A 527 14.34 -8.46 -55.80
C PRO A 527 13.13 -9.32 -56.21
N GLY A 528 13.16 -10.62 -55.85
CA GLY A 528 12.12 -11.60 -56.19
C GLY A 528 10.72 -11.37 -55.58
N PRO A 529 9.67 -12.04 -56.09
CA PRO A 529 8.32 -11.47 -56.11
C PRO A 529 7.43 -11.79 -54.91
N ALA A 530 6.59 -10.81 -54.54
CA ALA A 530 5.49 -10.96 -53.61
C ALA A 530 4.25 -11.59 -54.27
N ARG A 531 3.66 -12.62 -53.64
CA ARG A 531 2.34 -13.15 -54.03
C ARG A 531 1.23 -12.20 -53.59
N ARG A 532 0.57 -11.55 -54.55
CA ARG A 532 -0.76 -10.96 -54.37
C ARG A 532 -1.83 -12.02 -54.69
N VAL A 533 -2.91 -12.05 -53.92
CA VAL A 533 -4.13 -12.82 -54.24
C VAL A 533 -5.25 -11.83 -54.55
N ASP A 534 -5.97 -12.10 -55.65
CA ASP A 534 -6.92 -11.19 -56.29
C ASP A 534 -8.32 -11.26 -55.65
N PRO A 535 -8.93 -10.15 -55.20
CA PRO A 535 -10.23 -10.15 -54.51
C PRO A 535 -11.44 -10.24 -55.46
N ARG A 536 -11.54 -11.31 -56.28
CA ARG A 536 -12.70 -11.57 -57.16
C ARG A 536 -13.13 -13.05 -57.23
N ALA A 537 -13.29 -13.71 -56.08
CA ALA A 537 -13.74 -15.12 -56.02
C ALA A 537 -14.68 -15.45 -54.84
N ALA A 538 -15.69 -14.63 -54.57
CA ALA A 538 -16.68 -14.89 -53.50
C ALA A 538 -18.11 -14.39 -53.80
N ALA A 539 -18.55 -14.39 -55.07
CA ALA A 539 -19.90 -14.00 -55.45
C ALA A 539 -20.40 -14.78 -56.68
N ARG A 540 -20.89 -16.02 -56.46
CA ARG A 540 -21.69 -16.84 -57.42
C ARG A 540 -22.12 -18.18 -56.81
N ARG A 541 -23.10 -18.19 -55.90
CA ARG A 541 -23.94 -19.36 -55.56
C ARG A 541 -25.32 -18.92 -55.03
N ARG A 542 -26.26 -18.65 -55.93
CA ARG A 542 -27.73 -18.58 -55.72
C ARG A 542 -28.41 -18.54 -57.10
N SER A 543 -29.62 -19.12 -57.20
CA SER A 543 -30.52 -19.26 -58.38
C SER A 543 -29.92 -19.93 -59.63
N GLU A 544 -30.63 -20.74 -60.42
CA GLU A 544 -31.82 -21.61 -60.27
C GLU A 544 -31.81 -22.56 -61.51
N PRO A 545 -32.71 -23.55 -61.70
CA PRO A 545 -34.00 -23.24 -62.35
C PRO A 545 -35.21 -24.12 -61.93
N ARG A 546 -36.41 -23.61 -62.23
CA ARG A 546 -37.69 -24.34 -62.30
C ARG A 546 -38.10 -24.58 -63.75
N GLU A 547 -38.70 -25.74 -64.03
CA GLU A 547 -39.72 -26.07 -65.06
C GLU A 547 -39.98 -27.60 -64.96
N ALA A 548 -41.13 -28.21 -65.28
CA ALA A 548 -42.50 -27.75 -65.50
C ALA A 548 -43.51 -28.93 -65.32
N GLY A 549 -44.80 -28.63 -65.12
CA GLY A 549 -45.92 -29.61 -65.16
C GLY A 549 -46.19 -30.36 -63.83
N GLY A 550 -47.42 -30.54 -63.34
CA GLY A 550 -48.72 -30.00 -63.75
C GLY A 550 -49.81 -31.08 -63.90
N ARG A 551 -50.69 -31.23 -62.90
CA ARG A 551 -52.14 -31.55 -63.01
C ARG A 551 -52.86 -31.74 -61.66
N ASP A 552 -54.13 -31.32 -61.67
CA ASP A 552 -55.32 -31.83 -60.95
C ASP A 552 -55.47 -31.69 -59.40
N ASP A 553 -56.07 -30.55 -59.00
CA ASP A 553 -57.40 -30.36 -58.34
C ASP A 553 -57.90 -31.28 -57.17
N PRO A 554 -58.87 -30.86 -56.32
CA PRO A 554 -58.83 -31.12 -54.88
C PRO A 554 -60.12 -31.80 -54.34
N ARG A 555 -60.44 -31.55 -53.04
CA ARG A 555 -61.46 -32.11 -52.13
C ARG A 555 -60.82 -33.11 -51.15
N GLY A 556 -61.08 -33.08 -49.84
CA GLY A 556 -61.88 -32.15 -49.03
C GLY A 556 -62.29 -32.80 -47.69
N ARG A 557 -62.75 -31.98 -46.73
CA ARG A 557 -63.44 -32.33 -45.46
C ARG A 557 -62.65 -33.02 -44.31
N ALA A 558 -62.54 -32.23 -43.23
CA ALA A 558 -63.10 -32.49 -41.89
C ALA A 558 -62.56 -33.64 -41.00
N GLY A 559 -61.92 -33.24 -39.90
CA GLY A 559 -62.67 -32.94 -38.67
C GLY A 559 -63.12 -34.10 -37.78
N ARG A 560 -62.29 -34.39 -36.75
CA ARG A 560 -62.64 -34.87 -35.40
C ARG A 560 -61.55 -34.31 -34.46
N ARG A 561 -61.81 -33.73 -33.28
CA ARG A 561 -63.04 -33.44 -32.53
C ARG A 561 -63.06 -31.98 -32.12
#